data_AF-A0A354FQA0-F1
#
_entry.id   AF-A0A354FQA0-F1
#
_cell.length_a   1.000
_cell.length_b   1.000
_cell.length_c   1.000
_cell.angle_alpha   90.00
_cell.angle_beta   90.00
_cell.angle_gamma   90.00
#
_symmetry.space_group_name_H-M   'P 1'
#
loop_
_entity.id
_entity.type
_entity.pdbx_description
1 polymer ?
#
loop_
_entity_poly.entity_id
_entity_poly.type
_entity_poly.pdbx_seq_one_letter_code
_entity_poly.pdbx_strand_id
1 'polypeptide(L)'
;MNQEHPSECPVSGGQSLTPAPLEYHDIRWDLSEHADHLCPIPNEHAESLEQCAKLAWRNSVRCIGRRLWKGLDVIDARSLSEPDDIFEALLTHLRKATNGG
;
A
#
# COMPACT_ATOMS: atom_id res chain seq x y z
N MET A 1 -44.20 34.31 -6.71
CA MET A 1 -43.07 34.53 -5.77
C MET A 1 -42.43 33.17 -5.55
N ASN A 2 -41.44 32.83 -6.37
CA ASN A 2 -40.71 31.58 -6.23
C ASN A 2 -39.65 31.81 -5.15
N GLN A 3 -39.79 31.13 -4.01
CA GLN A 3 -38.80 31.18 -2.94
C GLN A 3 -37.64 30.28 -3.34
N GLU A 4 -36.47 30.87 -3.59
CA GLU A 4 -35.23 30.13 -3.78
C GLU A 4 -34.76 29.63 -2.42
N HIS A 5 -34.81 28.31 -2.21
CA HIS A 5 -34.15 27.69 -1.08
C HIS A 5 -32.67 27.46 -1.44
N PRO A 6 -31.71 27.95 -0.65
CA PRO A 6 -30.31 27.69 -0.91
C PRO A 6 -30.07 26.19 -0.77
N SER A 7 -29.51 25.59 -1.82
CA SER A 7 -29.09 24.20 -1.85
C SER A 7 -27.88 23.99 -0.95
N GLU A 8 -28.12 23.89 0.35
CA GLU A 8 -27.10 23.45 1.29
C GLU A 8 -26.82 21.95 1.10
N CYS A 9 -25.55 21.62 0.87
CA CYS A 9 -25.10 20.25 0.83
C CYS A 9 -25.36 19.58 2.21
N PRO A 10 -26.05 18.44 2.26
CA PRO A 10 -26.42 17.77 3.51
C PRO A 10 -25.22 17.20 4.30
N VAL A 11 -24.00 17.34 3.79
CA VAL A 11 -22.74 16.87 4.39
C VAL A 11 -21.98 17.97 5.13
N SER A 12 -22.41 19.23 5.03
CA SER A 12 -21.67 20.37 5.62
C SER A 12 -21.74 20.48 7.15
N GLY A 13 -22.44 19.57 7.84
CA GLY A 13 -22.82 19.71 9.24
C GLY A 13 -22.18 18.75 10.24
N GLY A 14 -21.05 18.11 9.94
CA GLY A 14 -20.39 17.19 10.88
C GLY A 14 -18.90 17.48 11.02
N GLN A 15 -18.50 18.17 12.10
CA GLN A 15 -17.10 18.11 12.56
C GLN A 15 -16.82 16.68 12.99
N SER A 16 -16.21 15.89 12.10
CA SER A 16 -15.73 14.56 12.45
C SER A 16 -14.52 14.73 13.38
N LEU A 17 -14.69 14.41 14.67
CA LEU A 17 -13.59 14.27 15.64
C LEU A 17 -12.72 13.02 15.36
N THR A 18 -13.01 12.29 14.29
CA THR A 18 -12.10 11.29 13.75
C THR A 18 -11.13 11.99 12.80
N PRO A 19 -9.80 11.80 12.93
CA PRO A 19 -8.89 12.22 11.86
C PRO A 19 -9.41 11.68 10.53
N ALA A 20 -9.25 12.46 9.46
CA ALA A 20 -9.71 12.06 8.13
C ALA A 20 -9.20 10.62 7.86
N PRO A 21 -10.00 9.72 7.24
CA PRO A 21 -9.68 8.29 7.12
C PRO A 21 -8.36 7.95 6.41
N LEU A 22 -7.62 8.96 5.98
CA LEU A 22 -6.38 8.92 5.22
C LEU A 22 -5.40 10.00 5.72
N GLU A 23 -5.31 10.23 7.03
CA GLU A 23 -4.09 10.87 7.55
C GLU A 23 -2.88 10.08 7.03
N TYR A 24 -1.85 10.80 6.57
CA TYR A 24 -0.61 10.23 6.02
C TYR A 24 -0.64 9.66 4.60
N HIS A 25 -1.73 9.75 3.85
CA HIS A 25 -1.74 9.21 2.47
C HIS A 25 -0.87 10.01 1.46
N ASP A 26 -0.63 11.28 1.77
CA ASP A 26 0.16 12.21 0.96
C ASP A 26 1.64 12.27 1.34
N ILE A 27 2.07 11.55 2.39
CA ILE A 27 3.48 11.60 2.80
C ILE A 27 4.35 10.86 1.79
N ARG A 28 5.55 11.39 1.58
CA ARG A 28 6.62 10.64 0.94
C ARG A 28 7.17 9.68 1.97
N TRP A 29 6.86 8.39 1.81
CA TRP A 29 7.37 7.34 2.68
C TRP A 29 8.90 7.38 2.72
N ASP A 30 9.44 7.62 3.91
CA ASP A 30 10.85 7.42 4.24
C ASP A 30 10.96 6.14 5.08
N LEU A 31 11.79 5.19 4.63
CA LEU A 31 11.93 3.89 5.29
C LEU A 31 12.51 4.02 6.71
N SER A 32 13.41 4.98 6.93
CA SER A 32 14.06 5.21 8.23
C SER A 32 13.11 5.82 9.24
N GLU A 33 12.19 6.68 8.78
CA GLU A 33 11.26 7.40 9.65
C GLU A 33 9.91 6.68 9.82
N HIS A 34 9.45 5.92 8.83
CA HIS A 34 8.09 5.40 8.79
C HIS A 34 7.99 3.87 8.83
N ALA A 35 9.09 3.14 9.07
CA ALA A 35 9.08 1.68 9.17
C ALA A 35 8.02 1.17 10.16
N ASP A 36 7.89 1.82 11.32
CA ASP A 36 6.93 1.44 12.36
C ASP A 36 5.47 1.64 11.94
N HIS A 37 5.21 2.64 11.09
CA HIS A 37 3.89 2.89 10.50
C HIS A 37 3.57 1.95 9.33
N LEU A 38 4.60 1.52 8.58
CA LEU A 38 4.46 0.56 7.50
C LEU A 38 4.20 -0.86 8.02
N CYS A 39 4.66 -1.16 9.23
CA CYS A 39 4.50 -2.47 9.85
C CYS A 39 4.02 -2.34 11.30
N PRO A 40 2.78 -1.87 11.54
CA PRO A 40 2.27 -1.57 12.89
C PRO A 40 1.93 -2.83 13.71
N ILE A 41 2.16 -4.03 13.16
CA ILE A 41 1.72 -5.29 13.75
C ILE A 41 2.91 -5.98 14.45
N PRO A 42 2.89 -6.17 15.79
CA PRO A 42 3.88 -6.97 16.49
C PRO A 42 3.84 -8.43 16.02
N ASN A 43 5.00 -9.08 16.04
CA ASN A 43 5.32 -10.42 15.52
C ASN A 43 4.48 -11.61 16.10
N GLU A 44 3.42 -11.36 16.87
CA GLU A 44 2.58 -12.36 17.53
C GLU A 44 1.39 -12.85 16.68
N HIS A 45 1.03 -12.09 15.63
CA HIS A 45 0.20 -12.54 14.51
C HIS A 45 0.88 -12.17 13.19
N ALA A 46 2.10 -12.67 12.98
CA ALA A 46 2.84 -12.40 11.73
C ALA A 46 2.05 -12.97 10.54
N GLU A 47 1.31 -12.10 9.86
CA GLU A 47 0.81 -12.38 8.52
C GLU A 47 2.00 -12.81 7.64
N SER A 48 1.78 -13.75 6.72
CA SER A 48 2.87 -14.21 5.86
C SER A 48 3.45 -13.05 5.07
N LEU A 49 4.74 -13.10 4.70
CA LEU A 49 5.37 -12.09 3.85
C LEU A 49 4.53 -11.78 2.61
N GLU A 50 3.89 -12.82 2.05
CA GLU A 50 2.97 -12.71 0.94
C GLU A 50 1.73 -11.87 1.27
N GLN A 51 1.08 -12.13 2.41
CA GLN A 51 -0.07 -11.37 2.88
C GLN A 51 0.29 -9.91 3.13
N CYS A 52 1.40 -9.65 3.84
CA CYS A 52 1.88 -8.30 4.11
C CYS A 52 2.14 -7.50 2.82
N ALA A 53 2.85 -8.09 1.86
CA ALA A 53 3.14 -7.42 0.58
C ALA A 53 1.86 -7.12 -0.22
N LYS A 54 0.91 -8.07 -0.23
CA LYS A 54 -0.40 -7.90 -0.87
C LYS A 54 -1.20 -6.76 -0.24
N LEU A 55 -1.23 -6.68 1.09
CA LEU A 55 -1.91 -5.60 1.81
C LEU A 55 -1.23 -4.25 1.62
N ALA A 56 0.11 -4.20 1.60
CA ALA A 56 0.86 -2.97 1.32
C ALA A 56 0.49 -2.40 -0.06
N TRP A 57 0.42 -3.24 -1.10
CA TRP A 57 -0.03 -2.79 -2.42
C TRP A 57 -1.51 -2.35 -2.40
N ARG A 58 -2.39 -3.11 -1.74
CA ARG A 58 -3.82 -2.75 -1.59
C ARG A 58 -4.00 -1.37 -0.96
N ASN A 59 -3.16 -1.03 0.02
CA ASN A 59 -3.24 0.21 0.79
C ASN A 59 -2.46 1.36 0.13
N SER A 60 -1.80 1.15 -1.01
CA SER A 60 -1.13 2.21 -1.76
C SER A 60 -2.16 3.15 -2.42
N VAL A 61 -2.47 4.25 -1.74
CA VAL A 61 -3.47 5.25 -2.16
C VAL A 61 -3.19 5.90 -3.52
N ARG A 62 -1.91 5.94 -3.93
CA ARG A 62 -1.45 6.54 -5.19
C ARG A 62 -1.44 5.54 -6.36
N CYS A 63 -1.72 4.25 -6.11
CA CYS A 63 -1.77 3.23 -7.15
C CYS A 63 -3.19 3.07 -7.72
N ILE A 64 -3.39 3.48 -8.97
CA ILE A 64 -4.65 3.24 -9.68
C ILE A 64 -4.89 1.74 -9.93
N GLY A 65 -3.81 0.96 -10.11
CA GLY A 65 -3.83 -0.48 -10.39
C GLY A 65 -4.09 -1.38 -9.18
N ARG A 66 -4.36 -0.84 -7.99
CA ARG A 66 -4.51 -1.61 -6.74
C ARG A 66 -5.66 -2.62 -6.71
N ARG A 67 -6.53 -2.67 -7.74
CA ARG A 67 -7.57 -3.71 -7.88
C ARG A 67 -6.96 -5.11 -8.03
N LEU A 68 -5.78 -5.21 -8.64
CA LEU A 68 -5.09 -6.48 -8.93
C LEU A 68 -4.29 -7.02 -7.75
N TRP A 69 -4.36 -6.37 -6.58
CA TRP A 69 -3.51 -6.65 -5.42
C TRP A 69 -3.42 -8.14 -5.01
N LYS A 70 -4.49 -8.91 -5.17
CA LYS A 70 -4.51 -10.35 -4.84
C LYS A 70 -3.62 -11.20 -5.74
N GLY A 71 -3.36 -10.74 -6.96
CA GLY A 71 -2.57 -11.43 -7.98
C GLY A 71 -1.07 -11.20 -7.84
N LEU A 72 -0.61 -10.52 -6.80
CA LEU A 72 0.82 -10.35 -6.54
C LEU A 72 1.48 -11.70 -6.24
N ASP A 73 2.50 -12.05 -7.01
CA ASP A 73 3.42 -13.15 -6.68
C ASP A 73 4.59 -12.58 -5.87
N VAL A 74 4.94 -13.23 -4.76
CA VAL A 74 5.93 -12.74 -3.80
C VAL A 74 7.12 -13.69 -3.78
N ILE A 75 8.27 -13.16 -4.19
CA ILE A 75 9.55 -13.89 -4.17
C ILE A 75 10.26 -13.55 -2.86
N ASP A 76 10.37 -14.51 -1.95
CA ASP A 76 11.14 -14.37 -0.73
C ASP A 76 12.62 -14.63 -1.01
N ALA A 77 13.43 -13.57 -1.01
CA ALA A 77 14.88 -13.61 -1.21
C ALA A 77 15.66 -13.12 0.01
N ARG A 78 15.05 -13.11 1.20
CA ARG A 78 15.65 -12.55 2.43
C ARG A 78 16.90 -13.30 2.91
N SER A 79 17.12 -14.53 2.46
CA SER A 79 18.30 -15.33 2.80
C SER A 79 19.55 -14.96 1.97
N LEU A 80 19.40 -14.19 0.89
CA LEU A 80 20.52 -13.81 0.05
C LEU A 80 21.32 -12.68 0.69
N SER A 81 22.64 -12.76 0.58
CA SER A 81 23.56 -11.77 1.14
C SER A 81 24.67 -11.37 0.15
N GLU A 82 25.02 -12.25 -0.79
CA GLU A 82 26.02 -11.96 -1.80
C GLU A 82 25.42 -11.13 -2.95
N PRO A 83 26.11 -10.08 -3.43
CA PRO A 83 25.63 -9.23 -4.51
C PRO A 83 25.27 -9.98 -5.80
N ASP A 84 26.06 -11.00 -6.15
CA ASP A 84 25.85 -11.80 -7.36
C ASP A 84 24.57 -12.64 -7.27
N ASP A 85 24.28 -13.22 -6.10
CA ASP A 85 23.05 -13.97 -5.87
C ASP A 85 21.82 -13.06 -5.92
N ILE A 86 21.93 -11.84 -5.37
CA ILE A 86 20.88 -10.83 -5.43
C ILE A 86 20.64 -10.42 -6.90
N PHE A 87 21.69 -10.23 -7.68
CA PHE A 87 21.58 -9.92 -9.11
C PHE A 87 20.83 -11.01 -9.88
N GLU A 88 21.17 -12.29 -9.67
CA GLU A 88 20.47 -13.40 -10.31
C GLU A 88 18.99 -13.51 -9.87
N ALA A 89 18.69 -13.21 -8.61
CA ALA A 89 17.32 -13.14 -8.11
C ALA A 89 16.51 -12.04 -8.83
N LEU A 90 17.12 -10.87 -9.06
CA LEU A 90 16.50 -9.77 -9.80
C LEU A 90 16.27 -10.13 -11.28
N LEU A 91 17.25 -10.77 -11.94
CA LEU A 91 17.06 -11.26 -13.31
C LEU A 91 15.90 -12.27 -13.39
N THR A 92 15.81 -13.18 -12.42
CA THR A 92 14.71 -14.13 -12.32
C THR A 92 13.36 -13.45 -12.14
N HIS A 93 13.30 -12.42 -11.28
CA HIS A 93 12.11 -11.59 -11.09
C HIS A 93 11.67 -10.93 -12.40
N LEU A 94 12.58 -10.28 -13.13
CA LEU A 94 12.27 -9.61 -14.40
C LEU A 94 11.75 -10.59 -15.45
N ARG A 95 12.37 -11.77 -15.59
CA ARG A 95 11.91 -12.80 -16.54
C ARG A 95 10.49 -13.27 -16.21
N LYS A 96 10.21 -13.56 -14.94
CA LYS A 96 8.88 -13.98 -14.48
C LYS A 96 7.83 -12.89 -14.69
N ALA A 97 8.15 -11.65 -14.33
CA ALA A 97 7.22 -10.53 -14.46
C ALA A 97 6.94 -10.17 -15.93
N THR A 98 7.92 -10.34 -16.82
CA THR A 98 7.77 -10.08 -18.25
C THR A 98 6.99 -11.18 -18.96
N ASN A 99 7.21 -12.45 -18.64
CA ASN A 99 6.46 -13.60 -19.17
C ASN A 99 6.17 -13.58 -20.70
N GLY A 100 7.10 -13.05 -21.50
CA GLY A 100 6.95 -12.95 -22.96
C GLY A 100 6.14 -11.76 -23.49
N GLY A 101 5.69 -10.84 -22.63
CA GLY A 101 4.96 -9.63 -23.01
C GLY A 101 4.07 -9.12 -21.89
#